data_AF-A0A8H7UM22-F1
#
_entry.id   AF-A0A8H7UM22-F1
#
_cell.length_a   1.000
_cell.length_b   1.000
_cell.length_c   1.000
_cell.angle_alpha   90.00
_cell.angle_beta   90.00
_cell.angle_gamma   90.00
#
_symmetry.space_group_name_H-M   'P 1'
#
loop_
_entity.id
_entity.type
_entity.pdbx_description
1 polymer ?
#
loop_
_entity_poly.entity_id
_entity_poly.type
_entity_poly.pdbx_seq_one_letter_code
_entity_poly.pdbx_strand_id
1 'polypeptide(L)'
;MLGRLLAQSHRRVLVAAVPRQSLSFLQTRTVKRQVRDPLGAVLAAAATESPQRPTTPSPPKQKKLGRQRRDEEITARFITLVDAEGTVHRDVRIRDALSKLDRQSQFLIEVDPLAEPHPVCRITPKKSVFEKNKAAKRQNTSRPEAVLKEVTFGWNVSPHDMGHKLQKAEQFLSKGNKVRIEVVAKKGQQRLPRDAQDEVVEKIVAQLKPHSKAMKNPSFVQNSTCIIVFEGKTAE
;
A
#
# COMPACT_ATOMS: atom_id res chain seq x y z
N MET A 1 -69.21 -33.71 -1.05
CA MET A 1 -70.34 -33.36 -0.15
C MET A 1 -69.75 -32.86 1.17
N LEU A 2 -70.15 -31.64 1.58
CA LEU A 2 -70.35 -31.14 2.96
C LEU A 2 -69.13 -31.26 3.92
N GLY A 3 -68.53 -30.21 4.49
CA GLY A 3 -69.06 -28.91 4.94
C GLY A 3 -69.16 -28.89 6.49
N ARG A 4 -68.37 -28.01 7.16
CA ARG A 4 -68.51 -27.38 8.52
C ARG A 4 -67.10 -26.99 9.01
N LEU A 5 -66.65 -25.75 9.26
CA LEU A 5 -67.18 -24.50 9.85
C LEU A 5 -67.20 -24.50 11.39
N LEU A 6 -66.26 -23.75 12.01
CA LEU A 6 -66.24 -23.09 13.35
C LEU A 6 -64.79 -22.62 13.63
N ALA A 7 -64.40 -21.35 13.43
CA ALA A 7 -64.58 -20.16 14.29
C ALA A 7 -63.74 -20.16 15.60
N GLN A 8 -62.76 -19.22 15.68
CA GLN A 8 -62.31 -18.43 16.84
C GLN A 8 -61.04 -17.65 16.42
N SER A 9 -61.03 -16.33 16.32
CA SER A 9 -61.07 -15.29 17.38
C SER A 9 -59.68 -14.68 17.61
N HIS A 10 -59.53 -13.45 17.11
CA HIS A 10 -58.75 -12.30 17.63
C HIS A 10 -57.24 -12.45 17.95
N ARG A 11 -56.41 -11.67 17.23
CA ARG A 11 -55.96 -10.33 17.69
C ARG A 11 -55.13 -9.61 16.61
N ARG A 12 -55.53 -8.36 16.36
CA ARG A 12 -54.85 -7.32 15.57
C ARG A 12 -53.67 -6.74 16.36
N VAL A 13 -52.55 -6.46 15.68
CA VAL A 13 -51.65 -5.31 15.94
C VAL A 13 -51.08 -4.88 14.56
N LEU A 14 -51.68 -3.93 13.85
CA LEU A 14 -51.35 -2.48 13.80
C LEU A 14 -49.87 -2.18 13.51
N VAL A 15 -49.54 -2.07 12.21
CA VAL A 15 -48.37 -1.33 11.71
C VAL A 15 -48.86 0.09 11.42
N ALA A 16 -48.42 1.07 12.22
CA ALA A 16 -48.76 2.47 12.04
C ALA A 16 -47.58 3.25 11.45
N ALA A 17 -47.89 4.01 10.40
CA ALA A 17 -47.02 4.85 9.62
C ALA A 17 -46.67 6.19 10.29
N VAL A 18 -45.44 6.65 10.01
CA VAL A 18 -44.91 8.02 9.85
C VAL A 18 -45.75 9.20 10.38
N PRO A 19 -45.10 10.11 11.14
CA PRO A 19 -45.15 11.54 10.82
C PRO A 19 -43.73 12.18 10.87
N ARG A 20 -43.28 12.99 9.90
CA ARG A 20 -43.72 14.33 9.44
C ARG A 20 -43.46 15.42 10.51
N GLN A 21 -42.32 16.10 10.37
CA GLN A 21 -41.99 17.40 10.98
C GLN A 21 -41.45 18.28 9.83
N SER A 22 -42.20 19.28 9.36
CA SER A 22 -42.44 20.64 9.90
C SER A 22 -41.41 21.65 9.39
N LEU A 23 -41.82 22.47 8.42
CA LEU A 23 -41.28 23.81 8.20
C LEU A 23 -42.45 24.74 7.83
N SER A 24 -42.78 25.58 8.80
CA SER A 24 -43.25 26.97 8.67
C SER A 24 -42.45 27.74 7.60
N PHE A 25 -42.91 28.78 6.93
CA PHE A 25 -43.94 29.79 7.16
C PHE A 25 -44.04 30.60 5.85
N LEU A 26 -45.25 31.05 5.48
CA LEU A 26 -45.61 32.41 4.99
C LEU A 26 -44.61 33.16 4.07
N GLN A 27 -44.97 33.71 2.90
CA GLN A 27 -46.09 34.62 2.67
C GLN A 27 -46.23 34.90 1.17
N THR A 28 -47.43 35.25 0.76
CA THR A 28 -47.85 35.69 -0.58
C THR A 28 -47.41 37.13 -0.87
N ARG A 29 -47.08 37.43 -2.15
CA ARG A 29 -47.56 38.64 -2.84
C ARG A 29 -47.23 38.61 -4.34
N THR A 30 -48.27 38.89 -5.10
CA THR A 30 -48.37 39.06 -6.54
C THR A 30 -47.77 40.40 -7.00
N VAL A 31 -47.47 40.50 -8.31
CA VAL A 31 -47.95 41.55 -9.25
C VAL A 31 -46.87 42.10 -10.23
N LYS A 32 -47.25 42.05 -11.53
CA LYS A 32 -46.94 42.89 -12.72
C LYS A 32 -45.63 42.75 -13.54
N ARG A 33 -45.86 42.39 -14.82
CA ARG A 33 -45.42 43.01 -16.10
C ARG A 33 -44.61 44.33 -15.94
N GLN A 34 -43.57 44.66 -16.72
CA GLN A 34 -43.56 44.80 -18.19
C GLN A 34 -42.14 45.18 -18.70
N VAL A 35 -41.72 44.56 -19.81
CA VAL A 35 -40.85 44.95 -20.95
C VAL A 35 -40.00 46.24 -20.91
N ARG A 36 -38.69 46.15 -21.28
CA ARG A 36 -38.02 46.85 -22.43
C ARG A 36 -36.48 46.67 -22.42
N ASP A 37 -35.98 45.91 -23.41
CA ASP A 37 -34.89 46.22 -24.37
C ASP A 37 -33.45 46.60 -23.96
N PRO A 38 -32.47 46.41 -24.87
CA PRO A 38 -31.16 45.81 -24.56
C PRO A 38 -29.96 46.77 -24.75
N LEU A 39 -28.75 46.19 -24.64
CA LEU A 39 -27.40 46.71 -24.93
C LEU A 39 -26.60 47.17 -23.70
N GLY A 40 -25.59 46.35 -23.39
CA GLY A 40 -24.58 46.63 -22.39
C GLY A 40 -23.45 45.61 -22.50
N ALA A 41 -22.67 45.73 -23.58
CA ALA A 41 -21.40 45.04 -23.73
C ALA A 41 -20.40 45.58 -22.69
N VAL A 42 -19.75 44.69 -21.93
CA VAL A 42 -18.44 44.99 -21.34
C VAL A 42 -17.54 43.76 -21.49
N LEU A 43 -16.38 44.03 -22.08
CA LEU A 43 -15.27 43.17 -22.39
C LEU A 43 -14.53 42.62 -21.16
N ALA A 44 -13.78 41.55 -21.42
CA ALA A 44 -12.49 41.19 -20.84
C ALA A 44 -12.46 40.58 -19.43
N ALA A 45 -12.10 39.29 -19.35
CA ALA A 45 -10.74 38.88 -19.04
C ALA A 45 -10.66 37.34 -19.01
N ALA A 46 -9.95 36.76 -19.98
CA ALA A 46 -9.55 35.36 -19.93
C ALA A 46 -8.45 35.20 -18.88
N ALA A 47 -8.84 34.82 -17.66
CA ALA A 47 -7.89 34.33 -16.66
C ALA A 47 -7.59 32.86 -16.98
N THR A 48 -6.40 32.62 -17.54
CA THR A 48 -5.82 31.29 -17.70
C THR A 48 -5.45 30.74 -16.31
N GLU A 49 -6.41 30.15 -15.61
CA GLU A 49 -6.12 29.44 -14.38
C GLU A 49 -5.48 28.09 -14.75
N SER A 50 -4.16 28.02 -14.53
CA SER A 50 -3.38 26.80 -14.74
C SER A 50 -3.93 25.69 -13.83
N PRO A 51 -4.19 24.47 -14.32
CA PRO A 51 -4.64 23.39 -13.46
C PRO A 51 -3.54 23.06 -12.45
N GLN A 52 -3.73 23.42 -11.19
CA GLN A 52 -2.85 23.00 -10.11
C GLN A 52 -2.92 21.47 -10.04
N ARG A 53 -1.78 20.83 -10.30
CA ARG A 53 -1.62 19.37 -10.19
C ARG A 53 -2.04 18.97 -8.77
N PRO A 54 -2.97 18.01 -8.59
CA PRO A 54 -3.38 17.59 -7.25
C PRO A 54 -2.14 17.12 -6.50
N THR A 55 -1.75 17.86 -5.45
CA THR A 55 -0.75 17.42 -4.49
C THR A 55 -1.38 16.27 -3.75
N THR A 56 -1.14 15.05 -4.24
CA THR A 56 -1.42 13.86 -3.43
C THR A 56 -0.68 14.07 -2.10
N PRO A 57 -1.37 13.98 -0.95
CA PRO A 57 -0.69 13.99 0.32
C PRO A 57 0.26 12.79 0.28
N SER A 58 1.56 13.08 0.25
CA SER A 58 2.58 12.06 0.35
C SER A 58 2.24 11.19 1.57
N PRO A 59 2.15 9.86 1.42
CA PRO A 59 1.79 8.98 2.52
C PRO A 59 2.67 9.32 3.73
N PRO A 60 2.13 9.35 4.96
CA PRO A 60 2.90 9.73 6.14
C PRO A 60 4.16 8.86 6.15
N LYS A 61 5.33 9.49 6.11
CA LYS A 61 6.63 8.81 6.19
C LYS A 61 6.58 7.95 7.45
N GLN A 62 6.31 6.66 7.29
CA GLN A 62 6.36 5.70 8.37
C GLN A 62 7.80 5.73 8.87
N LYS A 63 7.99 6.36 10.04
CA LYS A 63 9.27 6.39 10.74
C LYS A 63 9.66 4.92 10.86
N LYS A 64 10.77 4.51 10.22
CA LYS A 64 11.28 3.13 10.31
C LYS A 64 11.22 2.76 11.77
N LEU A 65 10.37 1.80 12.13
CA LEU A 65 10.19 1.41 13.53
C LEU A 65 11.50 0.74 13.93
N GLY A 66 12.43 1.54 14.44
CA GLY A 66 13.54 1.05 15.24
C GLY A 66 12.96 0.22 16.39
N ARG A 67 13.81 -0.61 16.99
CA ARG A 67 13.49 -1.39 18.18
C ARG A 67 12.55 -0.60 19.11
N GLN A 68 11.43 -1.21 19.52
CA GLN A 68 10.49 -0.60 20.46
C GLN A 68 11.23 -0.06 21.67
N ARG A 69 10.83 1.13 22.14
CA ARG A 69 11.38 1.76 23.33
C ARG A 69 11.06 0.91 24.55
N ARG A 70 12.02 0.77 25.45
CA ARG A 70 11.89 -0.09 26.63
C ARG A 70 12.38 0.61 27.88
N ASP A 71 11.73 0.29 29.00
CA ASP A 71 12.09 0.71 30.35
C ASP A 71 12.32 2.23 30.43
N GLU A 72 13.57 2.65 30.64
CA GLU A 72 13.99 4.05 30.82
C GLU A 72 14.02 4.85 29.50
N GLU A 73 13.94 4.18 28.34
CA GLU A 73 13.82 4.85 27.04
C GLU A 73 12.42 5.47 26.83
N ILE A 74 11.45 5.12 27.67
CA ILE A 74 10.07 5.62 27.59
C ILE A 74 10.02 6.99 28.27
N THR A 75 9.75 8.03 27.48
CA THR A 75 9.79 9.43 27.94
C THR A 75 8.48 9.93 28.54
N ALA A 76 7.41 9.13 28.47
CA ALA A 76 6.07 9.52 28.93
C ALA A 76 5.99 9.60 30.46
N ARG A 77 5.23 10.57 30.98
CA ARG A 77 5.02 10.73 32.44
C ARG A 77 3.97 9.76 32.98
N PHE A 78 2.88 9.61 32.24
CA PHE A 78 1.76 8.72 32.50
C PHE A 78 1.61 7.75 31.34
N ILE A 79 1.25 6.51 31.66
CA ILE A 79 1.14 5.40 30.73
C ILE A 79 -0.14 4.60 31.02
N THR A 80 -0.69 4.00 29.97
CA THR A 80 -1.64 2.90 30.13
C THR A 80 -0.84 1.61 30.22
N LEU A 81 -0.83 0.98 31.40
CA LEU A 81 -0.07 -0.22 31.67
C LEU A 81 -0.90 -1.47 31.37
N VAL A 82 -0.31 -2.44 30.67
CA VAL A 82 -0.85 -3.78 30.49
C VAL A 82 0.05 -4.77 31.19
N ASP A 83 -0.49 -5.48 32.17
CA ASP A 83 0.24 -6.45 32.98
C ASP A 83 0.48 -7.77 32.22
N ALA A 84 1.23 -8.70 32.83
CA ALA A 84 1.53 -10.00 32.24
C ALA A 84 0.26 -10.85 32.01
N GLU A 85 -0.73 -10.68 32.88
CA GLU A 85 -2.04 -11.34 32.87
C GLU A 85 -3.00 -10.68 31.86
N GLY A 86 -2.64 -9.52 31.28
CA GLY A 86 -3.46 -8.79 30.32
C GLY A 86 -4.43 -7.78 30.94
N THR A 87 -4.39 -7.57 32.26
CA THR A 87 -5.14 -6.51 32.94
C THR A 87 -4.62 -5.14 32.53
N VAL A 88 -5.54 -4.20 32.27
CA VAL A 88 -5.22 -2.85 31.80
C VAL A 88 -5.42 -1.84 32.93
N HIS A 89 -4.35 -1.13 33.30
CA HIS A 89 -4.36 -0.04 34.27
C HIS A 89 -4.16 1.29 33.54
N ARG A 90 -5.14 2.18 33.64
CA ARG A 90 -5.09 3.53 33.05
C ARG A 90 -4.40 4.50 34.00
N ASP A 91 -3.82 5.56 33.43
CA ASP A 91 -3.26 6.72 34.15
C ASP A 91 -2.17 6.38 35.19
N VAL A 92 -1.35 5.36 34.90
CA VAL A 92 -0.27 4.93 35.79
C VAL A 92 0.97 5.80 35.58
N ARG A 93 1.62 6.24 36.67
CA ARG A 93 2.93 6.91 36.56
C ARG A 93 4.00 5.90 36.16
N ILE A 94 4.83 6.25 35.20
CA ILE A 94 5.89 5.36 34.72
C ILE A 94 6.85 4.91 35.83
N ARG A 95 7.14 5.81 36.79
CA ARG A 95 8.03 5.51 37.93
C ARG A 95 7.49 4.38 38.79
N ASP A 96 6.18 4.35 39.00
CA ASP A 96 5.52 3.35 39.82
C ASP A 96 5.52 2.00 39.10
N ALA A 97 5.28 2.01 37.78
CA ALA A 97 5.39 0.82 36.94
C ALA A 97 6.82 0.24 36.94
N LEU A 98 7.84 1.08 36.76
CA LEU A 98 9.25 0.67 36.79
C LEU A 98 9.72 0.19 38.18
N SER A 99 9.09 0.65 39.25
CA SER A 99 9.40 0.22 40.62
C SER A 99 8.80 -1.15 40.95
N LYS A 100 7.63 -1.48 40.38
CA LYS A 100 6.98 -2.78 40.52
C LYS A 100 7.52 -3.84 39.57
N LEU A 101 8.21 -3.41 38.51
CA LEU A 101 8.78 -4.28 37.49
C LEU A 101 9.99 -5.06 38.04
N ASP A 102 9.98 -6.39 37.87
CA ASP A 102 11.19 -7.18 38.10
C ASP A 102 12.19 -6.97 36.95
N ARG A 103 13.18 -6.12 37.19
CA ARG A 103 14.23 -5.77 36.23
C ARG A 103 15.07 -6.97 35.79
N GLN A 104 15.05 -8.11 36.48
CA GLN A 104 15.81 -9.29 36.07
C GLN A 104 15.05 -10.10 35.01
N SER A 105 13.74 -10.32 35.21
CA SER A 105 12.95 -11.24 34.39
C SER A 105 11.99 -10.56 33.39
N GLN A 106 11.69 -9.27 33.57
CA GLN A 106 10.68 -8.55 32.78
C GLN A 106 11.25 -7.27 32.13
N PHE A 107 10.54 -6.80 31.10
CA PHE A 107 10.74 -5.51 30.44
C PHE A 107 9.40 -4.79 30.35
N LEU A 108 9.43 -3.47 30.51
CA LEU A 108 8.32 -2.58 30.15
C LEU A 108 8.53 -2.12 28.71
N ILE A 109 7.65 -2.51 27.80
CA ILE A 109 7.77 -2.21 26.37
C ILE A 109 6.66 -1.25 25.94
N GLU A 110 7.03 -0.15 25.31
CA GLU A 110 6.07 0.77 24.68
C GLU A 110 5.54 0.12 23.39
N VAL A 111 4.26 -0.25 23.39
CA VAL A 111 3.60 -0.90 22.25
C VAL A 111 3.07 0.15 21.29
N ASP A 112 2.28 1.10 21.82
CA ASP A 112 1.63 2.15 21.05
C ASP A 112 1.96 3.53 21.62
N PRO A 113 2.93 4.26 21.03
CA PRO A 113 3.32 5.59 21.50
C PRO A 113 2.33 6.70 21.11
N LEU A 114 1.43 6.43 20.16
CA LEU A 114 0.49 7.42 19.59
C LEU A 114 -0.91 7.33 20.22
N ALA A 115 -1.10 6.51 21.24
CA ALA A 115 -2.41 6.33 21.87
C ALA A 115 -2.79 7.55 22.74
N GLU A 116 -4.04 8.01 22.60
CA GLU A 116 -4.64 9.05 23.43
C GLU A 116 -5.59 8.40 24.47
N PRO A 117 -5.62 8.85 25.74
CA PRO A 117 -4.88 9.99 26.32
C PRO A 117 -3.42 9.69 26.73
N HIS A 118 -3.01 8.41 26.83
CA HIS A 118 -1.68 8.01 27.26
C HIS A 118 -1.12 6.84 26.45
N PRO A 119 0.20 6.80 26.19
CA PRO A 119 0.84 5.71 25.45
C PRO A 119 0.67 4.37 26.16
N VAL A 120 0.51 3.31 25.37
CA VAL A 120 0.27 1.95 25.88
C VAL A 120 1.59 1.23 26.07
N CYS A 121 1.85 0.83 27.31
CA CYS A 121 3.04 0.09 27.72
C CYS A 121 2.64 -1.28 28.23
N ARG A 122 3.36 -2.34 27.82
CA ARG A 122 3.09 -3.72 28.22
C ARG A 122 4.28 -4.33 28.95
N ILE A 123 4.00 -4.99 30.06
CA ILE A 123 4.97 -5.83 30.77
C ILE A 123 5.15 -7.13 29.99
N THR A 124 6.38 -7.44 29.59
CA THR A 124 6.70 -8.65 28.82
C THR A 124 7.93 -9.34 29.42
N PRO A 125 7.91 -10.68 29.58
CA PRO A 125 9.09 -11.41 30.05
C PRO A 125 10.23 -11.35 29.02
N LYS A 126 11.47 -11.18 29.49
CA LYS A 126 12.65 -11.02 28.62
C LYS A 126 12.85 -12.21 27.67
N LYS A 127 12.53 -13.42 28.14
CA LYS A 127 12.62 -14.66 27.36
C LYS A 127 11.78 -14.60 26.08
N SER A 128 10.54 -14.12 26.17
CA SER A 128 9.65 -14.01 25.01
C SER A 128 10.17 -12.99 23.99
N VAL A 129 10.71 -11.86 24.46
CA VAL A 129 11.32 -10.85 23.57
C VAL A 129 12.53 -11.43 22.83
N PHE A 130 13.37 -12.19 23.52
CA PHE A 130 14.51 -12.85 22.92
C PHE A 130 14.10 -13.89 21.87
N GLU A 131 13.13 -14.74 22.19
CA GLU A 131 12.60 -15.75 21.26
C GLU A 131 11.97 -15.10 20.02
N LYS A 132 11.16 -14.06 20.20
CA LYS A 132 10.59 -13.26 19.10
C LYS A 132 11.67 -12.64 18.24
N ASN A 133 12.68 -12.01 18.84
CA ASN A 133 13.79 -11.41 18.11
C ASN A 133 14.62 -12.46 17.36
N LYS A 134 14.85 -13.64 17.96
CA LYS A 134 15.57 -14.75 17.33
C LYS A 134 14.76 -15.33 16.16
N ALA A 135 13.45 -15.51 16.33
CA ALA A 135 12.55 -15.95 15.27
C ALA A 135 12.48 -14.94 14.12
N ALA A 136 12.33 -13.65 14.42
CA ALA A 136 12.32 -12.58 13.43
C ALA A 136 13.65 -12.51 12.66
N LYS A 137 14.79 -12.63 13.34
CA LYS A 137 16.11 -12.71 12.69
C LYS A 137 16.20 -13.93 11.78
N ARG A 138 15.79 -15.11 12.24
CA ARG A 138 15.77 -16.33 11.42
C ARG A 138 14.91 -16.15 10.17
N GLN A 139 13.71 -15.61 10.30
CA GLN A 139 12.80 -15.34 9.18
C GLN A 139 13.37 -14.33 8.19
N ASN A 140 14.01 -13.27 8.68
CA ASN A 140 14.59 -12.24 7.82
C ASN A 140 15.88 -12.72 7.13
N THR A 141 16.71 -13.52 7.81
CA THR A 141 17.89 -14.15 7.19
C THR A 141 17.51 -15.22 6.19
N SER A 142 16.42 -15.97 6.43
CA SER A 142 15.97 -17.03 5.52
C SER A 142 15.32 -16.50 4.23
N ARG A 143 14.86 -15.23 4.23
CA ARG A 143 14.26 -14.62 3.06
C ARG A 143 15.33 -13.82 2.32
N PRO A 144 15.93 -14.35 1.23
CA PRO A 144 16.79 -13.53 0.39
C PRO A 144 15.96 -12.36 -0.13
N GLU A 145 16.43 -11.14 0.12
CA GLU A 145 15.81 -9.94 -0.44
C GLU A 145 15.83 -10.04 -1.97
N ALA A 146 14.70 -9.76 -2.62
CA ALA A 146 14.61 -9.79 -4.08
C ALA A 146 15.47 -8.65 -4.65
N VAL A 147 16.66 -8.98 -5.13
CA VAL A 147 17.59 -8.00 -5.70
C VAL A 147 17.20 -7.74 -7.16
N LEU A 148 17.30 -6.48 -7.59
CA LEU A 148 17.23 -6.14 -9.01
C LEU A 148 18.56 -6.53 -9.69
N LYS A 149 18.51 -7.52 -10.59
CA LYS A 149 19.65 -7.95 -11.40
C LYS A 149 19.53 -7.35 -12.79
N GLU A 150 20.62 -6.79 -13.29
CA GLU A 150 20.66 -6.22 -14.64
C GLU A 150 21.39 -7.15 -15.60
N VAL A 151 20.80 -7.39 -16.78
CA VAL A 151 21.40 -8.22 -17.83
C VAL A 151 21.41 -7.42 -19.13
N THR A 152 22.60 -7.10 -19.62
CA THR A 152 22.79 -6.29 -20.81
C THR A 152 23.07 -7.13 -22.05
N PHE A 153 22.32 -6.91 -23.11
CA PHE A 153 22.50 -7.52 -24.44
C PHE A 153 22.98 -6.48 -25.45
N GLY A 154 23.72 -6.93 -26.46
CA GLY A 154 23.99 -6.12 -27.65
C GLY A 154 22.97 -6.45 -28.73
N TRP A 155 22.64 -5.50 -29.60
CA TRP A 155 21.79 -5.76 -30.77
C TRP A 155 22.36 -6.87 -31.69
N ASN A 156 23.68 -6.86 -31.93
CA ASN A 156 24.39 -7.88 -32.73
C ASN A 156 24.90 -9.04 -31.85
N VAL A 157 24.05 -9.61 -30.99
CA VAL A 157 24.46 -10.72 -30.14
C VAL A 157 24.54 -12.03 -30.94
N SER A 158 25.61 -12.81 -30.73
CA SER A 158 25.72 -14.16 -31.29
C SER A 158 24.69 -15.09 -30.62
N PRO A 159 24.09 -16.07 -31.35
CA PRO A 159 23.15 -17.02 -30.78
C PRO A 159 23.68 -17.73 -29.53
N HIS A 160 24.98 -18.04 -29.49
CA HIS A 160 25.61 -18.69 -28.36
C HIS A 160 25.73 -17.77 -27.12
N ASP A 161 26.16 -16.51 -27.30
CA ASP A 161 26.23 -15.53 -26.20
C ASP A 161 24.84 -15.17 -25.67
N MET A 162 23.85 -15.13 -26.56
CA MET A 162 22.44 -14.90 -26.19
C MET A 162 21.93 -16.02 -25.29
N GLY A 163 22.17 -17.28 -25.66
CA GLY A 163 21.78 -18.44 -24.83
C GLY A 163 22.36 -18.41 -23.43
N HIS A 164 23.67 -18.14 -23.29
CA HIS A 164 24.32 -18.05 -21.96
C HIS A 164 23.74 -16.95 -21.07
N LYS A 165 23.39 -15.80 -21.64
CA LYS A 165 22.78 -14.69 -20.89
C LYS A 165 21.33 -14.97 -20.53
N LEU A 166 20.58 -15.64 -21.40
CA LEU A 166 19.20 -16.06 -21.13
C LEU A 166 19.16 -17.11 -20.02
N GLN A 167 20.05 -18.12 -20.03
CA GLN A 167 20.19 -19.06 -18.93
C GLN A 167 20.51 -18.38 -17.60
N LYS A 168 21.37 -17.35 -17.59
CA LYS A 168 21.64 -16.56 -16.38
C LYS A 168 20.40 -15.78 -15.92
N ALA A 169 19.65 -15.18 -16.85
CA ALA A 169 18.42 -14.47 -16.54
C ALA A 169 17.36 -15.43 -15.96
N GLU A 170 17.19 -16.62 -16.54
CA GLU A 170 16.34 -17.69 -16.03
C GLU A 170 16.71 -18.07 -14.60
N GLN A 171 18.00 -18.33 -14.33
CA GLN A 171 18.48 -18.64 -12.98
C GLN A 171 18.18 -17.51 -11.98
N PHE A 172 18.25 -16.24 -12.39
CA PHE A 172 17.88 -15.13 -11.53
C PHE A 172 16.37 -15.08 -11.25
N LEU A 173 15.54 -15.33 -12.26
CA LEU A 173 14.08 -15.39 -12.13
C LEU A 173 13.63 -16.57 -11.25
N SER A 174 14.26 -17.75 -11.39
CA SER A 174 14.00 -18.92 -10.56
C SER A 174 14.36 -18.70 -9.09
N LYS A 175 15.34 -17.83 -8.81
CA LYS A 175 15.70 -17.41 -7.45
C LYS A 175 14.77 -16.33 -6.87
N GLY A 176 13.72 -15.93 -7.60
CA GLY A 176 12.77 -14.89 -7.19
C GLY A 176 13.31 -13.46 -7.30
N ASN A 177 14.41 -13.24 -8.03
CA ASN A 177 14.94 -11.89 -8.26
C ASN A 177 14.15 -11.17 -9.36
N LYS A 178 14.21 -9.84 -9.36
CA LYS A 178 13.74 -9.02 -10.48
C LYS A 178 14.87 -8.89 -11.49
N VAL A 179 14.60 -9.07 -12.78
CA VAL A 179 15.60 -8.96 -13.83
C VAL A 179 15.26 -7.81 -14.75
N ARG A 180 16.15 -6.81 -14.83
CA ARG A 180 16.10 -5.72 -15.79
C ARG A 180 17.00 -6.07 -16.96
N ILE A 181 16.39 -6.30 -18.11
CA ILE A 181 17.07 -6.57 -19.36
C ILE A 181 17.23 -5.27 -20.12
N GLU A 182 18.45 -5.00 -20.57
CA GLU A 182 18.78 -3.82 -21.34
C GLU A 182 19.48 -4.23 -22.63
N VAL A 183 18.87 -3.94 -23.78
CA VAL A 183 19.46 -4.20 -25.10
C VAL A 183 20.04 -2.88 -25.62
N VAL A 184 21.37 -2.81 -25.74
CA VAL A 184 22.12 -1.60 -26.09
C VAL A 184 22.87 -1.72 -27.41
N ALA A 185 23.08 -0.59 -28.07
CA ALA A 185 24.02 -0.49 -29.17
C ALA A 185 25.46 -0.40 -28.65
N LYS A 186 26.26 -1.44 -28.92
CA LYS A 186 27.69 -1.43 -28.60
C LYS A 186 28.41 -0.44 -29.52
N LYS A 187 29.38 0.29 -28.96
CA LYS A 187 30.24 1.19 -29.74
C LYS A 187 30.99 0.39 -30.81
N GLY A 188 31.04 0.92 -32.04
CA GLY A 188 31.73 0.28 -33.17
C GLY A 188 30.96 -0.85 -33.86
N GLN A 189 29.67 -1.05 -33.53
CA GLN A 189 28.80 -2.00 -34.22
C GLN A 189 27.79 -1.26 -35.11
N GLN A 190 27.51 -1.81 -36.29
CA GLN A 190 26.46 -1.28 -37.16
C GLN A 190 25.09 -1.39 -36.47
N ARG A 191 24.29 -0.33 -36.58
CA ARG A 191 22.92 -0.31 -36.06
C ARG A 191 22.04 -1.23 -36.91
N LEU A 192 21.41 -2.20 -36.28
CA LEU A 192 20.39 -3.03 -36.93
C LEU A 192 19.15 -2.19 -37.30
N PRO A 193 18.46 -2.53 -38.40
CA PRO A 193 17.14 -1.96 -38.71
C PRO A 193 16.13 -2.29 -37.60
N ARG A 194 15.07 -1.49 -37.47
CA ARG A 194 14.08 -1.65 -36.38
C ARG A 194 13.42 -3.03 -36.40
N ASP A 195 13.08 -3.54 -37.57
CA ASP A 195 12.44 -4.86 -37.71
C ASP A 195 13.30 -5.98 -37.09
N ALA A 196 14.62 -5.96 -37.36
CA ALA A 196 15.56 -6.92 -36.77
C ALA A 196 15.77 -6.69 -35.26
N GLN A 197 15.61 -5.47 -34.76
CA GLN A 197 15.66 -5.18 -33.32
C GLN A 197 14.44 -5.77 -32.61
N ASP A 198 13.27 -5.65 -33.23
CA ASP A 198 12.01 -6.17 -32.68
C ASP A 198 12.04 -7.70 -32.62
N GLU A 199 12.58 -8.37 -33.64
CA GLU A 199 12.79 -9.83 -33.60
C GLU A 199 13.67 -10.28 -32.42
N VAL A 200 14.74 -9.54 -32.11
CA VAL A 200 15.64 -9.87 -30.98
C VAL A 200 14.90 -9.71 -29.65
N VAL A 201 14.12 -8.64 -29.51
CA VAL A 201 13.29 -8.39 -28.33
C VAL A 201 12.26 -9.51 -28.16
N GLU A 202 11.56 -9.88 -29.23
CA GLU A 202 10.56 -10.95 -29.21
C GLU A 202 11.16 -12.30 -28.79
N LYS A 203 12.34 -12.66 -29.33
CA LYS A 203 13.07 -13.88 -28.95
C LYS A 203 13.40 -13.92 -27.45
N ILE A 204 13.90 -12.81 -26.90
CA ILE A 204 14.21 -12.70 -25.46
C ILE A 204 12.93 -12.85 -24.62
N VAL A 205 11.86 -12.18 -25.02
CA VAL A 205 10.57 -12.23 -24.31
C VAL A 205 9.98 -13.64 -24.36
N ALA A 206 10.00 -14.31 -25.51
CA ALA A 206 9.45 -15.64 -25.67
C ALA A 206 10.12 -16.67 -24.75
N GLN A 207 11.45 -16.59 -24.58
CA GLN A 207 12.19 -17.50 -23.71
C GLN A 207 12.00 -17.21 -22.22
N LEU A 208 11.88 -15.93 -21.82
CA LEU A 208 11.80 -15.56 -20.40
C LEU A 208 10.36 -15.51 -19.84
N LYS A 209 9.35 -15.34 -20.71
CA LYS A 209 7.93 -15.35 -20.34
C LYS A 209 7.53 -16.58 -19.49
N PRO A 210 7.87 -17.83 -19.83
CA PRO A 210 7.50 -19.00 -19.02
C PRO A 210 8.10 -19.01 -17.61
N HIS A 211 9.23 -18.32 -17.41
CA HIS A 211 9.94 -18.27 -16.13
C HIS A 211 9.63 -17.02 -15.29
N SER A 212 8.83 -16.09 -15.83
CA SER A 212 8.45 -14.83 -15.17
C SER A 212 7.00 -14.86 -14.66
N LYS A 213 6.75 -14.22 -13.52
CA LYS A 213 5.40 -14.04 -12.97
C LYS A 213 4.71 -12.82 -13.57
N ALA A 214 5.46 -11.74 -13.77
CA ALA A 214 4.98 -10.49 -14.35
C ALA A 214 6.06 -9.86 -15.22
N MET A 215 5.64 -9.11 -16.23
CA MET A 215 6.51 -8.42 -17.17
C MET A 215 6.03 -6.97 -17.32
N LYS A 216 6.98 -6.03 -17.29
CA LYS A 216 6.75 -4.67 -17.77
C LYS A 216 7.06 -4.61 -19.28
N ASN A 217 6.14 -4.05 -20.05
CA ASN A 217 6.27 -3.93 -21.50
C ASN A 217 7.60 -3.28 -21.91
N PRO A 218 8.16 -3.68 -23.08
CA PRO A 218 9.42 -3.12 -23.57
C PRO A 218 9.28 -1.60 -23.73
N SER A 219 10.16 -0.86 -23.06
CA SER A 219 10.26 0.58 -23.20
C SER A 219 11.53 0.94 -23.95
N PHE A 220 11.38 1.59 -25.11
CA PHE A 220 12.50 2.11 -25.88
C PHE A 220 12.92 3.47 -25.33
N VAL A 221 14.17 3.56 -24.87
CA VAL A 221 14.80 4.80 -24.42
C VAL A 221 15.67 5.34 -25.57
N GLN A 222 15.40 6.58 -25.97
CA GLN A 222 16.17 7.32 -26.98
C GLN A 222 16.37 6.56 -28.32
N ASN A 223 15.42 5.70 -28.70
CA ASN A 223 15.43 4.91 -29.94
C ASN A 223 16.68 4.02 -30.15
N SER A 224 17.47 3.78 -29.11
CA SER A 224 18.74 3.04 -29.21
C SER A 224 18.85 1.91 -28.19
N THR A 225 18.10 2.03 -27.09
CA THR A 225 18.13 1.09 -25.98
C THR A 225 16.72 0.59 -25.69
N CYS A 226 16.55 -0.73 -25.60
CA CYS A 226 15.29 -1.33 -25.15
C CYS A 226 15.46 -1.86 -23.73
N ILE A 227 14.56 -1.47 -22.84
CA ILE A 227 14.54 -1.93 -21.44
C ILE A 227 13.29 -2.77 -21.21
N ILE A 228 13.47 -3.94 -20.62
CA ILE A 228 12.41 -4.86 -20.24
C ILE A 228 12.63 -5.25 -18.79
N VAL A 229 11.59 -5.29 -17.98
CA VAL A 229 11.70 -5.72 -16.58
C VAL A 229 10.82 -6.93 -16.34
N PHE A 230 11.43 -8.02 -15.89
CA PHE A 230 10.77 -9.26 -15.51
C PHE A 230 10.79 -9.41 -14.00
N GLU A 231 9.68 -9.88 -13.45
CA GLU A 231 9.58 -10.28 -12.05
C GLU A 231 9.66 -11.80 -11.95
N GLY A 232 10.62 -12.30 -11.18
CA GLY A 232 10.81 -13.72 -10.93
C GLY A 232 9.60 -14.34 -10.23
N LYS A 233 9.31 -15.60 -10.56
CA LYS A 233 8.31 -16.38 -9.85
C LYS A 233 8.92 -16.82 -8.52
N THR A 234 8.47 -16.24 -7.42
CA THR A 234 8.76 -16.79 -6.08
C THR A 234 8.25 -18.23 -6.06
N ALA A 235 9.14 -19.20 -5.84
CA ALA A 235 8.73 -20.55 -5.52
C ALA A 235 7.97 -20.49 -4.18
N GLU A 236 6.65 -20.69 -4.23
CA GLU A 236 5.84 -20.97 -3.04
C GLU A 236 6.19 -22.35 -2.48
#